data_AF-A0A7W6FZH5-F1
#
_entry.id   AF-A0A7W6FZH5-F1
#
_cell.length_a   1.000
_cell.length_b   1.000
_cell.length_c   1.000
_cell.angle_alpha   90.00
_cell.angle_beta   90.00
_cell.angle_gamma   90.00
#
_symmetry.space_group_name_H-M   'P 1'
#
loop_
_entity.id
_entity.type
_entity.pdbx_description
1 polymer ?
#
loop_
_entity_poly.entity_id
_entity_poly.type
_entity_poly.pdbx_seq_one_letter_code
_entity_poly.pdbx_strand_id
1 'polypeptide(L)'
;MRALLAGSAAIPAEATRRLATLGEAPTRAQCGYGMVDAEMASYSDDNRVVLYAEDELTIDHFAVYQIPIPRPFQTERGRRTIRVSLAYDPPVRHSRLDYNGVSMSFRLVRGCAPEEIFDHYRRRTQADGPIPEMTNRNNCNLSPSSTAREKSSLQSASVSFARDVSGYGDVYYLVVRCAGGWAGDAGQQSFAVAVEISHEAEVGLYERLRQQVRVRA
;
A
#
# COMPACT_ATOMS: atom_id res chain seq x y z
N MET A 1 -0.56 9.91 -10.90
CA MET A 1 0.24 11.00 -10.25
C MET A 1 0.07 11.09 -8.71
N ARG A 2 -1.14 11.28 -8.15
CA ARG A 2 -1.34 11.50 -6.69
C ARG A 2 -0.68 10.46 -5.79
N ALA A 3 -0.74 9.18 -6.16
CA ALA A 3 -0.12 8.09 -5.40
C ALA A 3 1.41 8.23 -5.31
N LEU A 4 2.08 8.62 -6.40
CA LEU A 4 3.53 8.83 -6.42
C LEU A 4 3.95 9.99 -5.50
N LEU A 5 3.22 11.11 -5.55
CA LEU A 5 3.50 12.28 -4.71
C LEU A 5 3.34 11.95 -3.22
N ALA A 6 2.33 11.16 -2.85
CA ALA A 6 2.15 10.71 -1.47
C ALA A 6 3.19 9.66 -1.04
N GLY A 7 3.75 8.91 -2.01
CA GLY A 7 4.84 7.97 -1.81
C GLY A 7 6.15 8.67 -1.47
N SER A 8 6.45 9.78 -2.16
CA SER A 8 7.68 10.56 -1.96
C SER A 8 7.60 11.59 -0.83
N ALA A 9 6.42 11.81 -0.25
CA ALA A 9 6.25 12.79 0.80
C ALA A 9 6.78 12.30 2.16
N ALA A 10 7.45 13.19 2.88
CA ALA A 10 7.92 12.95 4.24
C ALA A 10 7.63 14.16 5.14
N ILE A 11 7.25 13.89 6.39
CA ILE A 11 7.10 14.96 7.40
C ILE A 11 8.49 15.47 7.76
N PRO A 12 8.77 16.78 7.61
CA PRO A 12 10.08 17.34 7.96
C PRO A 12 10.46 17.04 9.42
N ALA A 13 11.75 16.78 9.66
CA ALA A 13 12.23 16.40 10.99
C ALA A 13 11.94 17.47 12.04
N GLU A 14 11.96 18.75 11.65
CA GLU A 14 11.63 19.90 12.48
C GLU A 14 10.16 19.86 12.94
N ALA A 15 9.24 19.49 12.05
CA ALA A 15 7.83 19.36 12.35
C ALA A 15 7.59 18.18 13.30
N THR A 16 8.19 17.02 13.01
CA THR A 16 8.13 15.84 13.90
C THR A 16 8.68 16.19 15.29
N ARG A 17 9.80 16.92 15.38
CA ARG A 17 10.40 17.31 16.66
C ARG A 17 9.50 18.27 17.46
N ARG A 18 8.88 19.26 16.79
CA ARG A 18 7.99 20.24 17.43
C ARG A 18 6.68 19.62 17.91
N LEU A 19 6.16 18.64 17.17
CA LEU A 19 4.88 17.99 17.46
C LEU A 19 5.04 16.68 18.25
N ALA A 20 6.26 16.31 18.64
CA ALA A 20 6.59 15.06 19.32
C ALA A 20 5.73 14.81 20.57
N THR A 21 5.40 15.85 21.32
CA THR A 21 4.57 15.77 22.55
C THR A 21 3.10 15.46 22.28
N LEU A 22 2.61 15.70 21.05
CA LEU A 22 1.23 15.43 20.66
C LEU A 22 1.05 14.00 20.11
N GLY A 23 2.13 13.32 19.77
CA GLY A 23 2.11 11.98 19.18
C GLY A 23 1.83 11.97 17.67
N GLU A 24 1.80 10.76 17.10
CA GLU A 24 1.77 10.58 15.64
C GLU A 24 0.46 11.02 14.98
N ALA A 25 -0.69 10.79 15.63
CA ALA A 25 -1.99 11.08 15.03
C ALA A 25 -2.22 12.60 14.85
N PRO A 26 -2.00 13.47 15.86
CA PRO A 26 -2.07 14.91 15.68
C PRO A 26 -0.98 15.45 14.73
N THR A 27 0.23 14.89 14.77
CA THR A 27 1.31 15.26 13.83
C THR A 27 0.88 15.06 12.39
N ARG A 28 0.30 13.89 12.07
CA ARG A 28 -0.25 13.59 10.75
C ARG A 28 -1.44 14.47 10.38
N ALA A 29 -2.32 14.79 11.34
CA ALA A 29 -3.44 15.69 11.09
C ALA A 29 -2.98 17.10 10.70
N GLN A 30 -1.88 17.58 11.31
CA GLN A 30 -1.33 18.91 11.04
C GLN A 30 -0.45 18.97 9.78
N CYS A 31 0.35 17.93 9.54
CA CYS A 31 1.33 17.90 8.45
C CYS A 31 0.86 17.16 7.20
N GLY A 32 -0.28 16.44 7.27
CA GLY A 32 -0.71 15.55 6.20
C GLY A 32 0.30 14.45 5.93
N TYR A 33 0.67 14.27 4.66
CA TYR A 33 1.76 13.38 4.24
C TYR A 33 3.16 14.02 4.33
N GLY A 34 3.22 15.32 4.65
CA GLY A 34 4.46 16.08 4.71
C GLY A 34 4.79 16.77 3.39
N MET A 35 6.09 17.01 3.17
CA MET A 35 6.61 17.71 2.00
C MET A 35 6.98 16.70 0.92
N VAL A 36 6.46 16.90 -0.29
CA VAL A 36 6.75 16.08 -1.46
C VAL A 36 8.20 16.30 -1.89
N ASP A 37 8.94 15.21 -2.07
CA ASP A 37 10.20 15.21 -2.77
C ASP A 37 9.95 14.95 -4.27
N ALA A 38 10.26 15.94 -5.11
CA ALA A 38 10.00 15.87 -6.55
C ALA A 38 10.97 14.93 -7.27
N GLU A 39 12.21 14.82 -6.80
CA GLU A 39 13.21 13.92 -7.36
C GLU A 39 12.82 12.47 -7.06
N MET A 40 12.47 12.19 -5.81
CA MET A 40 11.99 10.86 -5.43
C MET A 40 10.66 10.46 -6.08
N ALA A 41 9.77 11.42 -6.35
CA ALA A 41 8.53 11.15 -7.08
C ALA A 41 8.78 10.81 -8.56
N SER A 42 9.87 11.33 -9.14
CA SER A 42 10.16 11.25 -10.57
C SER A 42 11.08 10.08 -10.93
N TYR A 43 11.98 9.71 -10.03
CA TYR A 43 13.06 8.76 -10.31
C TYR A 43 13.14 7.65 -9.27
N SER A 44 13.46 6.44 -9.72
CA SER A 44 13.99 5.38 -8.87
C SER A 44 15.52 5.49 -8.83
N ASP A 45 16.13 5.04 -7.74
CA ASP A 45 17.58 4.92 -7.60
C ASP A 45 17.96 3.45 -7.34
N ASP A 46 19.23 3.19 -7.06
CA ASP A 46 19.73 1.82 -6.90
C ASP A 46 19.12 1.11 -5.68
N ASN A 47 18.85 1.82 -4.59
CA ASN A 47 18.38 1.25 -3.32
C ASN A 47 16.89 1.53 -3.01
N ARG A 48 16.19 2.27 -3.87
CA ARG A 48 14.75 2.58 -3.83
C ARG A 48 14.16 2.41 -5.23
N VAL A 49 13.24 1.46 -5.34
CA VAL A 49 12.50 1.19 -6.57
C VAL A 49 11.03 1.43 -6.36
N VAL A 50 10.40 2.13 -7.30
CA VAL A 50 8.96 2.38 -7.31
C VAL A 50 8.30 1.58 -8.43
N LEU A 51 7.39 0.69 -8.05
CA LEU A 51 6.47 0.01 -8.96
C LEU A 51 5.15 0.76 -8.94
N TYR A 52 4.51 0.96 -10.08
CA TYR A 52 3.19 1.59 -10.14
C TYR A 52 2.26 0.86 -11.10
N ALA A 53 0.97 0.96 -10.82
CA ALA A 53 -0.10 0.51 -11.70
C ALA A 53 -1.26 1.51 -11.65
N GLU A 54 -1.91 1.71 -12.79
CA GLU A 54 -3.19 2.41 -12.91
C GLU A 54 -4.19 1.41 -13.47
N ASP A 55 -5.35 1.29 -12.84
CA ASP A 55 -6.32 0.22 -13.12
C ASP A 55 -7.73 0.66 -12.72
N GLU A 56 -8.73 -0.16 -13.06
CA GLU A 56 -10.14 0.05 -12.71
C GLU A 56 -10.71 -1.17 -12.02
N LEU A 57 -11.43 -0.94 -10.92
CA LEU A 57 -11.99 -2.01 -10.12
C LEU A 57 -13.52 -1.88 -10.01
N THR A 58 -14.23 -2.95 -10.37
CA THR A 58 -15.67 -3.05 -10.14
C THR A 58 -15.97 -2.95 -8.65
N ILE A 59 -17.11 -2.34 -8.32
CA ILE A 59 -17.56 -2.22 -6.93
C ILE A 59 -17.72 -3.61 -6.30
N ASP A 60 -17.37 -3.73 -5.02
CA ASP A 60 -17.34 -4.98 -4.25
C ASP A 60 -16.35 -6.05 -4.76
N HIS A 61 -15.40 -5.68 -5.63
CA HIS A 61 -14.32 -6.54 -6.07
C HIS A 61 -12.98 -6.16 -5.43
N PHE A 62 -11.98 -7.03 -5.61
CA PHE A 62 -10.60 -6.79 -5.22
C PHE A 62 -9.65 -7.25 -6.32
N ALA A 63 -8.50 -6.58 -6.42
CA ALA A 63 -7.37 -6.94 -7.26
C ALA A 63 -6.22 -7.43 -6.38
N VAL A 64 -5.43 -8.38 -6.89
CA VAL A 64 -4.24 -8.91 -6.22
C VAL A 64 -3.03 -8.70 -7.13
N TYR A 65 -2.10 -7.85 -6.69
CA TYR A 65 -0.84 -7.59 -7.39
C TYR A 65 0.30 -8.37 -6.75
N GLN A 66 1.16 -8.96 -7.59
CA GLN A 66 2.37 -9.63 -7.12
C GLN A 66 3.52 -8.63 -7.07
N ILE A 67 4.13 -8.50 -5.89
CA ILE A 67 5.30 -7.66 -5.66
C ILE A 67 6.51 -8.59 -5.52
N PRO A 68 7.44 -8.62 -6.49
CA PRO A 68 8.66 -9.37 -6.34
C PRO A 68 9.54 -8.75 -5.24
N ILE A 69 10.07 -9.59 -4.35
CA ILE A 69 10.95 -9.19 -3.26
C ILE A 69 12.33 -9.79 -3.53
N PRO A 70 13.32 -8.99 -3.97
CA PRO A 70 14.62 -9.51 -4.39
C PRO A 70 15.44 -9.96 -3.18
N ARG A 71 16.27 -11.01 -3.34
CA ARG A 71 17.09 -11.55 -2.24
C ARG A 71 17.94 -10.51 -1.49
N PRO A 72 18.59 -9.51 -2.13
CA PRO A 72 19.30 -8.46 -1.41
C PRO A 72 18.40 -7.67 -0.44
N PHE A 73 17.14 -7.40 -0.80
CA PHE A 73 16.18 -6.80 0.13
C PHE A 73 15.91 -7.73 1.33
N GLN A 74 15.89 -9.05 1.11
CA GLN A 74 15.54 -10.01 2.15
C GLN A 74 16.65 -10.30 3.15
N THR A 75 17.90 -10.41 2.70
CA THR A 75 19.00 -10.94 3.52
C THR A 75 20.00 -9.87 3.96
N GLU A 76 20.09 -8.75 3.23
CA GLU A 76 21.11 -7.74 3.52
C GLU A 76 20.86 -7.06 4.87
N ARG A 77 21.96 -6.67 5.54
CA ARG A 77 21.84 -5.97 6.82
C ARG A 77 21.42 -4.53 6.59
N GLY A 78 20.46 -4.07 7.38
CA GLY A 78 19.97 -2.70 7.31
C GLY A 78 18.46 -2.64 7.43
N ARG A 79 17.94 -1.43 7.64
CA ARG A 79 16.51 -1.18 7.60
C ARG A 79 16.03 -1.28 6.15
N ARG A 80 14.92 -2.00 5.97
CA ARG A 80 14.24 -2.15 4.68
C ARG A 80 12.78 -1.77 4.84
N THR A 81 12.24 -1.05 3.88
CA THR A 81 10.90 -0.47 3.98
C THR A 81 10.12 -0.77 2.71
N ILE A 82 8.86 -1.16 2.88
CA ILE A 82 7.88 -1.19 1.79
C ILE A 82 6.87 -0.11 2.11
N ARG A 83 6.70 0.86 1.22
CA ARG A 83 5.66 1.89 1.28
C ARG A 83 4.68 1.65 0.15
N VAL A 84 3.40 1.75 0.48
CA VAL A 84 2.30 1.63 -0.49
C VAL A 84 1.47 2.89 -0.41
N SER A 85 1.21 3.48 -1.58
CA SER A 85 0.36 4.64 -1.75
C SER A 85 -0.74 4.35 -2.75
N LEU A 86 -1.98 4.60 -2.37
CA LEU A 86 -3.18 4.38 -3.18
C LEU A 86 -3.91 5.71 -3.35
N ALA A 87 -4.26 6.05 -4.58
CA ALA A 87 -5.08 7.20 -4.91
C ALA A 87 -6.25 6.77 -5.79
N TYR A 88 -7.44 7.29 -5.51
CA TYR A 88 -8.63 7.10 -6.32
C TYR A 88 -9.51 8.35 -6.26
N ASP A 89 -10.49 8.43 -7.16
CA ASP A 89 -11.37 9.58 -7.33
C ASP A 89 -12.82 9.13 -7.19
N PRO A 90 -13.33 8.98 -5.94
CA PRO A 90 -14.68 8.49 -5.71
C PRO A 90 -15.74 9.53 -6.13
N PRO A 91 -16.94 9.11 -6.54
CA PRO A 91 -18.06 10.02 -6.72
C PRO A 91 -18.39 10.69 -5.37
N VAL A 92 -18.51 12.03 -5.38
CA VAL A 92 -18.76 12.82 -4.16
C VAL A 92 -20.14 13.48 -4.17
N ARG A 93 -20.80 13.51 -3.01
CA ARG A 93 -22.02 14.30 -2.79
C ARG A 93 -21.92 15.07 -1.47
N HIS A 94 -21.92 16.40 -1.57
CA HIS A 94 -21.78 17.30 -0.42
C HIS A 94 -22.93 17.20 0.60
N SER A 95 -24.10 16.70 0.18
CA SER A 95 -25.29 16.58 1.02
C SER A 95 -25.27 15.36 1.96
N ARG A 96 -24.22 14.53 1.89
CA ARG A 96 -24.09 13.29 2.66
C ARG A 96 -22.92 13.36 3.64
N LEU A 97 -23.15 12.81 4.83
CA LEU A 97 -22.11 12.61 5.85
C LEU A 97 -21.04 11.61 5.36
N ASP A 98 -21.49 10.56 4.68
CA ASP A 98 -20.68 9.61 3.91
C ASP A 98 -20.38 10.18 2.52
N TYR A 99 -19.65 11.30 2.46
CA TYR A 99 -19.49 12.07 1.22
C TYR A 99 -18.86 11.28 0.05
N ASN A 100 -18.05 10.25 0.33
CA ASN A 100 -17.48 9.33 -0.66
C ASN A 100 -18.47 8.21 -1.01
N GLY A 101 -18.89 8.14 -2.27
CA GLY A 101 -19.84 7.13 -2.74
C GLY A 101 -19.27 5.73 -2.88
N VAL A 102 -17.94 5.60 -2.91
CA VAL A 102 -17.18 4.35 -2.94
C VAL A 102 -15.95 4.52 -2.04
N SER A 103 -15.53 3.43 -1.40
CA SER A 103 -14.29 3.40 -0.61
C SER A 103 -13.32 2.39 -1.18
N MET A 104 -12.05 2.75 -1.27
CA MET A 104 -10.98 1.81 -1.60
C MET A 104 -10.01 1.64 -0.44
N SER A 105 -9.41 0.47 -0.35
CA SER A 105 -8.43 0.15 0.69
C SER A 105 -7.39 -0.84 0.16
N PHE A 106 -6.26 -0.95 0.86
CA PHE A 106 -5.24 -1.94 0.52
C PHE A 106 -4.69 -2.68 1.73
N ARG A 107 -4.18 -3.89 1.47
CA ARG A 107 -3.49 -4.77 2.42
C ARG A 107 -2.25 -5.35 1.75
N LEU A 108 -1.16 -5.46 2.51
CA LEU A 108 0.08 -6.09 2.04
C LEU A 108 0.23 -7.43 2.77
N VAL A 109 0.21 -8.52 2.01
CA VAL A 109 0.26 -9.90 2.48
C VAL A 109 1.58 -10.55 2.06
N ARG A 110 2.14 -11.40 2.91
CA ARG A 110 3.40 -12.12 2.68
C ARG A 110 3.29 -13.57 3.16
N GLY A 111 4.06 -14.48 2.58
CA GLY A 111 4.13 -15.87 3.03
C GLY A 111 2.80 -16.64 2.95
N CYS A 112 1.87 -16.23 2.07
CA CYS A 112 0.64 -16.96 1.75
C CYS A 112 0.68 -17.40 0.29
N ALA A 113 -0.05 -18.47 -0.02
CA ALA A 113 -0.33 -18.83 -1.41
C ALA A 113 -1.41 -17.88 -1.99
N PRO A 114 -1.41 -17.58 -3.32
CA PRO A 114 -2.43 -16.77 -3.95
C PRO A 114 -3.85 -17.26 -3.66
N GLU A 115 -4.07 -18.58 -3.68
CA GLU A 115 -5.37 -19.22 -3.51
C GLU A 115 -5.96 -18.90 -2.12
N GLU A 116 -5.12 -18.89 -1.08
CA GLU A 116 -5.52 -18.53 0.29
C GLU A 116 -5.95 -17.07 0.37
N ILE A 117 -5.28 -16.19 -0.37
CA ILE A 117 -5.62 -14.76 -0.45
C ILE A 117 -6.97 -14.60 -1.14
N PHE A 118 -7.17 -15.25 -2.29
CA PHE A 118 -8.46 -15.20 -2.98
C PHE A 118 -9.60 -15.76 -2.13
N ASP A 119 -9.40 -16.87 -1.42
CA ASP A 119 -10.43 -17.45 -0.56
C ASP A 119 -10.74 -16.59 0.69
N HIS A 120 -9.76 -15.86 1.20
CA HIS A 120 -9.95 -14.90 2.30
C HIS A 120 -10.72 -13.65 1.87
N TYR A 121 -10.40 -13.10 0.68
CA TYR A 121 -10.97 -11.83 0.22
C TYR A 121 -12.22 -11.98 -0.66
N ARG A 122 -12.56 -13.19 -1.13
CA ARG A 122 -13.78 -13.42 -1.92
C ARG A 122 -15.04 -13.06 -1.14
N ARG A 123 -16.01 -12.50 -1.86
CA ARG A 123 -17.35 -12.29 -1.33
C ARG A 123 -17.97 -13.66 -1.03
N ARG A 124 -18.33 -13.88 0.22
CA ARG A 124 -19.01 -15.10 0.68
C ARG A 124 -20.50 -14.85 0.84
N THR A 125 -21.29 -15.84 0.46
CA THR A 125 -22.72 -15.93 0.78
C THR A 125 -22.90 -16.62 2.14
N GLN A 126 -24.10 -16.56 2.72
CA GLN A 126 -24.41 -17.26 3.98
C GLN A 126 -24.11 -18.77 3.95
N ALA A 127 -24.05 -19.39 2.76
CA ALA A 127 -23.76 -20.80 2.57
C ALA A 127 -22.25 -21.14 2.60
N ASP A 128 -21.35 -20.16 2.45
CA ASP A 128 -19.91 -20.37 2.31
C ASP A 128 -19.15 -20.50 3.66
N GLY A 129 -19.85 -20.45 4.80
CA GLY A 129 -19.23 -20.56 6.13
C GLY A 129 -18.34 -19.37 6.53
N PRO A 130 -17.63 -19.46 7.68
CA PRO A 130 -16.84 -18.36 8.22
C PRO A 130 -15.61 -18.03 7.36
N ILE A 131 -15.20 -16.75 7.35
CA ILE A 131 -14.01 -16.28 6.63
C ILE A 131 -12.78 -17.02 7.19
N PRO A 132 -11.94 -17.65 6.36
CA PRO A 132 -10.72 -18.31 6.81
C PRO A 132 -9.83 -17.29 7.52
N GLU A 133 -9.33 -17.62 8.71
CA GLU A 133 -8.42 -16.71 9.40
C GLU A 133 -7.10 -16.60 8.63
N MET A 134 -6.78 -15.40 8.17
CA MET A 134 -5.43 -15.11 7.70
C MET A 134 -4.56 -14.85 8.93
N THR A 135 -3.50 -15.64 9.09
CA THR A 135 -2.60 -15.50 10.24
C THR A 135 -2.04 -14.07 10.29
N ASN A 136 -2.13 -13.41 11.44
CA ASN A 136 -1.67 -12.02 11.63
C ASN A 136 -0.21 -11.79 11.18
N ARG A 137 0.63 -12.82 11.22
CA ARG A 137 2.03 -12.78 10.77
C ARG A 137 2.17 -12.50 9.25
N ASN A 138 1.20 -12.96 8.48
CA ASN A 138 1.18 -12.88 7.02
C ASN A 138 0.62 -11.53 6.54
N ASN A 139 -0.20 -10.86 7.36
CA ASN A 139 -0.60 -9.48 7.12
C ASN A 139 0.50 -8.52 7.61
N CYS A 140 1.01 -7.66 6.74
CA CYS A 140 2.01 -6.68 7.13
C CYS A 140 1.36 -5.55 7.93
N ASN A 141 1.89 -5.27 9.13
CA ASN A 141 1.44 -4.19 9.99
C ASN A 141 1.87 -2.83 9.44
N LEU A 142 1.12 -2.33 8.46
CA LEU A 142 1.32 -1.03 7.83
C LEU A 142 0.94 0.11 8.80
N SER A 143 1.82 1.10 8.90
CA SER A 143 1.57 2.36 9.60
C SER A 143 1.50 3.52 8.60
N PRO A 144 0.47 4.38 8.64
CA PRO A 144 -0.69 4.36 9.53
C PRO A 144 -1.62 3.16 9.31
N SER A 145 -2.35 2.76 10.36
CA SER A 145 -3.30 1.63 10.30
C SER A 145 -4.44 1.85 9.30
N SER A 146 -5.12 0.77 8.93
CA SER A 146 -6.26 0.80 7.99
C SER A 146 -7.33 1.79 8.44
N THR A 147 -7.72 1.71 9.71
CA THR A 147 -8.72 2.59 10.33
C THR A 147 -8.34 4.07 10.26
N ALA A 148 -7.05 4.39 10.25
CA ALA A 148 -6.57 5.76 10.15
C ALA A 148 -6.56 6.27 8.69
N ARG A 149 -6.14 5.44 7.74
CA ARG A 149 -5.94 5.84 6.33
C ARG A 149 -7.19 5.72 5.45
N GLU A 150 -8.09 4.79 5.74
CA GLU A 150 -9.28 4.49 4.91
C GLU A 150 -10.35 5.61 4.91
N LYS A 151 -10.08 6.73 5.56
CA LYS A 151 -10.93 7.93 5.59
C LYS A 151 -10.70 8.87 4.39
N SER A 152 -9.68 8.61 3.59
CA SER A 152 -9.22 9.48 2.50
C SER A 152 -9.16 8.76 1.17
N SER A 153 -9.38 9.51 0.09
CA SER A 153 -9.19 9.05 -1.30
C SER A 153 -7.73 8.98 -1.73
N LEU A 154 -6.83 9.52 -0.90
CA LEU A 154 -5.39 9.34 -0.99
C LEU A 154 -4.90 8.69 0.30
N GLN A 155 -4.29 7.52 0.20
CA GLN A 155 -3.82 6.70 1.31
C GLN A 155 -2.33 6.42 1.12
N SER A 156 -1.53 6.51 2.18
CA SER A 156 -0.13 6.09 2.18
C SER A 156 0.18 5.41 3.49
N ALA A 157 0.85 4.26 3.45
CA ALA A 157 1.32 3.54 4.63
C ALA A 157 2.57 2.73 4.32
N SER A 158 3.41 2.54 5.33
CA SER A 158 4.66 1.81 5.20
C SER A 158 4.83 0.75 6.29
N VAL A 159 5.63 -0.25 5.99
CA VAL A 159 6.13 -1.24 6.95
C VAL A 159 7.64 -1.32 6.80
N SER A 160 8.34 -1.31 7.93
CA SER A 160 9.80 -1.46 7.95
C SER A 160 10.18 -2.76 8.66
N PHE A 161 11.23 -3.41 8.15
CA PHE A 161 11.80 -4.62 8.72
C PHE A 161 13.28 -4.36 9.08
N ALA A 162 13.69 -4.83 10.24
CA ALA A 162 15.10 -4.76 10.69
C ALA A 162 15.80 -6.12 10.67
N ARG A 163 15.04 -7.20 10.43
CA ARG A 163 15.50 -8.58 10.42
C ARG A 163 15.24 -9.20 9.06
N ASP A 164 15.97 -10.28 8.79
CA ASP A 164 15.78 -11.13 7.62
C ASP A 164 14.29 -11.48 7.40
N VAL A 165 13.84 -11.37 6.15
CA VAL A 165 12.45 -11.65 5.74
C VAL A 165 12.33 -12.78 4.72
N SER A 166 13.42 -13.50 4.43
CA SER A 166 13.46 -14.60 3.46
C SER A 166 12.51 -15.75 3.79
N GLY A 167 12.19 -15.94 5.07
CA GLY A 167 11.20 -16.93 5.50
C GLY A 167 9.76 -16.66 5.02
N TYR A 168 9.46 -15.52 4.40
CA TYR A 168 8.15 -15.20 3.82
C TYR A 168 8.08 -15.35 2.30
N GLY A 169 9.17 -15.81 1.67
CA GLY A 169 9.26 -16.03 0.23
C GLY A 169 9.61 -14.78 -0.57
N ASP A 170 9.77 -15.00 -1.89
CA ASP A 170 10.25 -13.98 -2.84
C ASP A 170 9.13 -13.12 -3.43
N VAL A 171 7.89 -13.33 -3.00
CA VAL A 171 6.72 -12.63 -3.53
C VAL A 171 5.81 -12.22 -2.38
N TYR A 172 5.53 -10.92 -2.33
CA TYR A 172 4.47 -10.37 -1.49
C TYR A 172 3.27 -10.03 -2.37
N TYR A 173 2.09 -9.96 -1.78
CA TYR A 173 0.85 -9.70 -2.49
C TYR A 173 0.22 -8.41 -1.96
N LEU A 174 -0.07 -7.50 -2.87
CA LEU A 174 -0.83 -6.31 -2.57
C LEU A 174 -2.29 -6.54 -2.98
N VAL A 175 -3.17 -6.56 -1.99
CA VAL A 175 -4.60 -6.67 -2.21
C VAL A 175 -5.20 -5.27 -2.19
N VAL A 176 -5.81 -4.84 -3.28
CA VAL A 176 -6.56 -3.59 -3.39
C VAL A 176 -8.04 -3.93 -3.47
N ARG A 177 -8.85 -3.36 -2.60
CA ARG A 177 -10.30 -3.63 -2.50
C ARG A 177 -11.10 -2.38 -2.79
N CYS A 178 -12.15 -2.53 -3.59
CA CYS A 178 -13.20 -1.55 -3.79
C CYS A 178 -14.45 -2.01 -3.02
N ALA A 179 -14.95 -1.19 -2.10
CA ALA A 179 -16.14 -1.48 -1.31
C ALA A 179 -17.22 -0.43 -1.63
N GLY A 180 -18.43 -0.91 -1.94
CA GLY A 180 -19.56 -0.06 -2.27
C GLY A 180 -19.99 0.84 -1.11
N GLY A 181 -20.27 2.10 -1.42
CA GLY A 181 -21.00 3.03 -0.56
C GLY A 181 -22.36 3.36 -1.18
N TRP A 182 -22.81 4.60 -1.03
CA TRP A 182 -24.07 5.04 -1.64
C TRP A 182 -24.06 5.13 -3.16
N ALA A 183 -22.89 5.14 -3.79
CA ALA A 183 -22.73 5.11 -5.24
C ALA A 183 -22.42 3.68 -5.73
N GLY A 184 -23.04 2.67 -5.12
CA GLY A 184 -22.86 1.26 -5.48
C GLY A 184 -23.21 0.92 -6.94
N ASP A 185 -23.90 1.83 -7.63
CA ASP A 185 -24.28 1.80 -9.03
C ASP A 185 -23.30 2.52 -9.97
N ALA A 186 -22.23 3.14 -9.46
CA ALA A 186 -21.22 3.84 -10.27
C ALA A 186 -20.45 2.91 -11.23
N GLY A 187 -20.63 1.59 -11.11
CA GLY A 187 -20.09 0.58 -12.02
C GLY A 187 -18.64 0.21 -11.69
N GLN A 188 -17.71 1.14 -11.91
CA GLN A 188 -16.28 0.92 -11.71
C GLN A 188 -15.60 2.14 -11.08
N GLN A 189 -14.50 1.90 -10.37
CA GLN A 189 -13.68 2.93 -9.76
C GLN A 189 -12.24 2.82 -10.27
N SER A 190 -11.78 3.85 -10.98
CA SER A 190 -10.38 3.98 -11.38
C SER A 190 -9.50 4.34 -10.18
N PHE A 191 -8.29 3.80 -10.15
CA PHE A 191 -7.31 4.05 -9.11
C PHE A 191 -5.89 3.95 -9.62
N ALA A 192 -4.96 4.54 -8.87
CA ALA A 192 -3.53 4.41 -9.07
C ALA A 192 -2.89 3.92 -7.78
N VAL A 193 -1.98 2.96 -7.88
CA VAL A 193 -1.21 2.43 -6.76
C VAL A 193 0.28 2.50 -7.04
N ALA A 194 1.05 2.93 -6.05
CA ALA A 194 2.50 2.97 -6.08
C ALA A 194 3.06 2.17 -4.90
N VAL A 195 4.02 1.30 -5.19
CA VAL A 195 4.73 0.47 -4.21
C VAL A 195 6.20 0.82 -4.29
N GLU A 196 6.70 1.46 -3.24
CA GLU A 196 8.12 1.74 -3.06
C GLU A 196 8.74 0.62 -2.23
N ILE A 197 9.86 0.08 -2.73
CA ILE A 197 10.72 -0.87 -2.04
C ILE A 197 12.06 -0.19 -1.83
N SER A 198 12.43 0.07 -0.57
CA SER A 198 13.67 0.76 -0.22
C SER A 198 14.51 -0.02 0.81
N HIS A 199 15.83 0.11 0.69
CA HIS A 199 16.79 -0.49 1.61
C HIS A 199 17.87 0.53 1.99
N GLU A 200 18.29 0.50 3.25
CA GLU A 200 19.30 1.44 3.79
C GLU A 200 20.68 1.22 3.16
N ALA A 201 21.10 -0.04 3.00
CA ALA A 201 22.31 -0.38 2.26
C ALA A 201 22.13 -0.18 0.75
N GLU A 202 23.22 0.17 0.05
CA GLU A 202 23.32 0.20 -1.41
C GLU A 202 23.32 -1.22 -1.99
N VAL A 203 22.13 -1.82 -2.01
CA VAL A 203 21.85 -3.05 -2.74
C VAL A 203 21.22 -2.65 -4.06
N GLY A 204 21.81 -3.03 -5.20
CA GLY A 204 21.26 -2.70 -6.53
C GLY A 204 19.89 -3.34 -6.79
N LEU A 205 18.85 -2.82 -6.14
CA LEU A 205 17.46 -3.27 -6.20
C LEU A 205 16.87 -2.98 -7.58
N TYR A 206 17.21 -1.83 -8.17
CA TYR A 206 16.66 -1.40 -9.46
C TYR A 206 16.86 -2.44 -10.55
N GLU A 207 18.10 -2.85 -10.80
CA GLU A 207 18.43 -3.83 -11.82
C GLU A 207 17.77 -5.19 -11.55
N ARG A 208 17.72 -5.62 -10.29
CA ARG A 208 17.11 -6.91 -9.91
C ARG A 208 15.60 -6.92 -10.11
N LEU A 209 14.91 -5.86 -9.66
CA LEU A 209 13.47 -5.74 -9.80
C LEU A 209 13.07 -5.56 -11.26
N ARG A 210 13.81 -4.76 -12.03
CA ARG A 210 13.57 -4.59 -13.47
C ARG A 210 13.67 -5.91 -14.23
N GLN A 211 14.65 -6.75 -13.90
CA GLN A 211 14.78 -8.10 -14.48
C GLN A 211 13.59 -8.99 -14.09
N GLN A 212 13.20 -9.01 -12.81
CA GLN A 212 12.11 -9.87 -12.33
C GLN A 212 10.74 -9.48 -12.88
N VAL A 213 10.46 -8.19 -13.03
CA VAL A 213 9.20 -7.69 -13.60
C VAL A 213 9.12 -8.05 -15.10
N ARG A 214 10.20 -7.90 -15.86
CA ARG A 214 10.24 -8.24 -17.30
C ARG A 214 10.03 -9.73 -17.58
N VAL A 215 10.45 -10.61 -16.68
CA VAL A 215 10.28 -12.07 -16.84
C VAL A 215 8.84 -12.50 -16.53
N ARG A 216 8.06 -11.67 -15.83
CA ARG A 216 6.69 -11.99 -15.38
C ARG A 216 5.58 -11.25 -16.15
N ALA A 217 5.93 -10.31 -17.01
CA ALA A 217 5.03 -9.61 -17.93
C ALA A 217 4.92 -10.38 -19.25
#